data_AF-A0A2N2WES4-F1
#
_entry.id   AF-A0A2N2WES4-F1
#
_cell.length_a   1.000
_cell.length_b   1.000
_cell.length_c   1.000
_cell.angle_alpha   90.00
_cell.angle_beta   90.00
_cell.angle_gamma   90.00
#
_symmetry.space_group_name_H-M   'P 1'
#
loop_
_entity.id
_entity.type
_entity.pdbx_description
1 polymer ?
#
loop_
_entity_poly.entity_id
_entity_poly.type
_entity_poly.pdbx_seq_one_letter_code
_entity_poly.pdbx_strand_id
1 'polypeptide(L)'
;MWVFCCVICPQSIEKFFLYHFRIIYSKLLIFKTHTAHCRNQKNDVYQQNTMKHCIFASMKYLLFIGIIVGFLLPSCGSKKPETEAPVINVMTEDTMKAFFVDLFLTESLIRQKEREGRNVSWFSNHYYSLMLEKYNMDTTRIVNSFQYYAERPEILKAISSKALDSLTIVEAHLQAQPN
;
A
#
# COMPACT_ATOMS: atom_id res chain seq x y z
N MET A 1 7.43 -9.91 4.19
CA MET A 1 6.02 -9.97 3.74
C MET A 1 5.49 -8.56 3.44
N TRP A 2 6.20 -7.75 2.63
CA TRP A 2 5.76 -6.42 2.16
C TRP A 2 5.27 -6.46 0.70
N VAL A 3 5.42 -7.61 0.03
CA VAL A 3 5.22 -7.77 -1.41
C VAL A 3 3.73 -7.85 -1.79
N PHE A 4 2.86 -8.31 -0.89
CA PHE A 4 1.42 -8.35 -1.16
C PHE A 4 0.71 -7.00 -0.99
N CYS A 5 1.31 -6.03 -0.29
CA CYS A 5 0.71 -4.70 -0.11
C CYS A 5 0.91 -3.76 -1.31
N CYS A 6 1.87 -4.06 -2.20
CA CYS A 6 2.14 -3.25 -3.39
C CYS A 6 1.22 -3.57 -4.59
N VAL A 7 0.55 -4.71 -4.60
CA VAL A 7 -0.22 -5.15 -5.78
C VAL A 7 -1.73 -4.82 -5.67
N ILE A 8 -2.24 -4.53 -4.47
CA ILE A 8 -3.69 -4.64 -4.20
C ILE A 8 -4.47 -3.33 -4.31
N CYS A 9 -3.88 -2.15 -4.54
CA CYS A 9 -4.73 -0.95 -4.60
C CYS A 9 -4.12 0.27 -5.33
N PRO A 10 -4.80 0.86 -6.33
CA PRO A 10 -4.48 2.20 -6.81
C PRO A 10 -4.70 3.30 -5.76
N GLN A 11 -5.47 3.06 -4.67
CA GLN A 11 -5.49 3.94 -3.49
C GLN A 11 -4.42 3.59 -2.42
N SER A 12 -3.86 2.38 -2.42
CA SER A 12 -2.64 2.09 -1.65
C SER A 12 -1.42 2.64 -2.36
N ILE A 13 -1.46 2.81 -3.68
CA ILE A 13 -0.52 3.68 -4.40
C ILE A 13 -0.61 5.09 -3.82
N GLU A 14 -1.78 5.69 -3.57
CA GLU A 14 -1.81 7.00 -2.87
C GLU A 14 -1.25 6.96 -1.44
N LYS A 15 -1.47 5.90 -0.64
CA LYS A 15 -0.89 5.81 0.71
C LYS A 15 0.60 5.48 0.71
N PHE A 16 1.06 4.70 -0.26
CA PHE A 16 2.46 4.39 -0.53
C PHE A 16 3.17 5.61 -1.07
N PHE A 17 2.56 6.32 -2.02
CA PHE A 17 2.98 7.65 -2.45
C PHE A 17 3.00 8.56 -1.25
N LEU A 18 1.94 8.75 -0.47
CA LEU A 18 1.93 9.62 0.72
C LEU A 18 2.96 9.24 1.79
N TYR A 19 3.25 7.95 2.00
CA TYR A 19 4.29 7.48 2.90
C TYR A 19 5.69 7.81 2.36
N HIS A 20 5.94 7.49 1.08
CA HIS A 20 7.16 7.88 0.40
C HIS A 20 7.26 9.41 0.21
N PHE A 21 6.14 10.12 0.06
CA PHE A 21 6.03 11.57 -0.06
C PHE A 21 6.32 12.19 1.29
N ARG A 22 5.89 11.60 2.41
CA ARG A 22 6.30 12.01 3.76
C ARG A 22 7.79 11.82 3.99
N ILE A 23 8.36 10.69 3.53
CA ILE A 23 9.81 10.44 3.62
C ILE A 23 10.58 11.43 2.74
N ILE A 24 10.12 11.65 1.50
CA ILE A 24 10.71 12.58 0.55
C ILE A 24 10.56 14.01 1.06
N TYR A 25 9.39 14.43 1.54
CA TYR A 25 9.16 15.75 2.12
C TYR A 25 9.96 15.98 3.40
N SER A 26 10.10 14.97 4.27
CA SER A 26 10.95 15.07 5.45
C SER A 26 12.41 15.33 5.06
N LYS A 27 12.93 14.62 4.05
CA LYS A 27 14.28 14.87 3.48
C LYS A 27 14.38 16.22 2.76
N LEU A 28 13.31 16.66 2.08
CA LEU A 28 13.24 17.98 1.43
C LEU A 28 13.21 19.12 2.46
N LEU A 29 12.55 18.92 3.60
CA LEU A 29 12.49 19.88 4.70
C LEU A 29 13.88 20.03 5.36
N ILE A 30 14.58 18.92 5.59
CA ILE A 30 15.98 18.91 6.06
C ILE A 30 16.88 19.66 5.07
N PHE A 31 16.70 19.44 3.76
CA PHE A 31 17.44 20.18 2.74
C PHE A 31 17.15 21.69 2.77
N LYS A 32 15.89 22.09 2.96
CA LYS A 32 15.49 23.51 3.09
C LYS A 32 16.17 24.17 4.31
N THR A 33 16.28 23.47 5.45
CA THR A 33 17.00 23.97 6.62
C THR A 33 18.50 24.12 6.39
N HIS A 34 19.14 23.21 5.65
CA HIS A 34 20.55 23.33 5.27
C HIS A 34 20.82 24.51 4.33
N THR A 35 19.95 24.75 3.34
CA THR A 35 20.11 25.90 2.43
C THR A 35 19.91 27.25 3.12
N ALA A 36 19.09 27.32 4.18
CA ALA A 36 18.93 28.52 4.99
C ALA A 36 20.19 28.84 5.81
N HIS A 37 20.87 27.81 6.33
CA HIS A 37 22.12 27.98 7.08
C HIS A 37 23.27 28.51 6.19
N CYS A 38 23.32 28.13 4.91
CA CYS A 38 24.31 28.66 3.96
C CYS A 38 24.06 30.12 3.54
N ARG A 39 22.82 30.64 3.66
CA ARG A 39 22.50 32.01 3.24
C ARG A 39 23.00 33.07 4.23
N ASN A 40 23.19 32.70 5.50
CA ASN A 40 23.53 33.63 6.58
C ASN A 40 25.04 33.81 6.83
N GLN A 41 25.91 33.19 6.03
CA GLN A 41 27.37 33.17 6.22
C GLN A 41 28.09 34.00 5.14
N LYS A 42 27.66 35.25 4.92
CA LYS A 42 28.08 36.09 3.78
C LYS A 42 29.34 36.94 3.96
N ASN A 43 30.07 36.82 5.08
CA ASN A 43 31.09 37.84 5.42
C ASN A 43 32.57 37.39 5.38
N ASP A 44 32.91 36.21 4.85
CA ASP A 44 34.31 35.77 4.78
C ASP A 44 34.80 35.53 3.34
N VAL A 45 35.97 36.11 3.04
CA VAL A 45 36.66 36.17 1.72
C VAL A 45 37.10 34.79 1.18
N TYR A 46 36.88 33.70 1.92
CA TYR A 46 37.25 32.32 1.53
C TYR A 46 36.16 31.54 0.74
N GLN A 47 35.12 32.20 0.25
CA GLN A 47 33.87 31.57 -0.25
C GLN A 47 33.76 31.36 -1.78
N GLN A 48 34.84 31.46 -2.57
CA GLN A 48 34.71 31.33 -4.04
C GLN A 48 34.79 29.87 -4.55
N ASN A 49 35.50 28.97 -3.85
CA ASN A 49 35.60 27.56 -4.25
C ASN A 49 34.46 26.67 -3.72
N THR A 50 33.81 27.04 -2.62
CA THR A 50 32.70 26.27 -2.03
C THR A 50 31.37 26.44 -2.76
N MET A 51 31.14 27.57 -3.45
CA MET A 51 29.91 27.80 -4.21
C MET A 51 29.74 26.83 -5.40
N LYS A 52 30.84 26.41 -6.04
CA LYS A 52 30.78 25.48 -7.18
C LYS A 52 30.27 24.09 -6.78
N HIS A 53 30.58 23.65 -5.55
CA HIS A 53 30.14 22.35 -5.05
C HIS A 53 28.63 22.30 -4.74
N CYS A 54 28.04 23.40 -4.27
CA CYS A 54 26.60 23.46 -3.99
C CYS A 54 25.76 23.46 -5.29
N ILE A 55 26.20 24.16 -6.32
CA ILE A 55 25.49 24.22 -7.61
C ILE A 55 25.54 22.85 -8.32
N PHE A 56 26.66 22.12 -8.20
CA PHE A 56 26.78 20.80 -8.82
C PHE A 56 25.91 19.73 -8.14
N ALA A 57 25.63 19.88 -6.84
CA ALA A 57 24.76 18.97 -6.08
C ALA A 57 23.27 19.14 -6.45
N SER A 58 22.80 20.37 -6.66
CA SER A 58 21.39 20.64 -7.00
C SER A 58 21.01 20.18 -8.41
N MET A 59 21.92 20.28 -9.38
CA MET A 59 21.67 19.88 -10.77
C MET A 59 21.47 18.37 -10.93
N LYS A 60 22.19 17.55 -10.17
CA LYS A 60 22.05 16.08 -10.20
C LYS A 60 20.69 15.61 -9.68
N TYR A 61 20.12 16.30 -8.69
CA TYR A 61 18.82 15.93 -8.11
C TYR A 61 17.66 16.17 -9.07
N LEU A 62 17.70 17.27 -9.84
CA LEU A 62 16.67 17.58 -10.85
C LEU A 62 16.66 16.56 -11.99
N LEU A 63 17.83 16.08 -12.42
CA LEU A 63 17.93 15.01 -13.43
C LEU A 63 17.32 13.69 -12.92
N PHE A 64 17.55 13.34 -11.66
CA PHE A 64 16.95 12.14 -11.05
C PHE A 64 15.41 12.22 -11.00
N ILE A 65 14.84 13.37 -10.64
CA ILE A 65 13.38 13.56 -10.64
C ILE A 65 12.83 13.43 -12.07
N GLY A 66 13.48 14.03 -13.05
CA GLY A 66 13.05 13.96 -14.46
C GLY A 66 12.99 12.52 -14.99
N ILE A 67 13.99 11.69 -14.66
CA ILE A 67 14.03 10.26 -15.04
C ILE A 67 12.88 9.49 -14.38
N ILE A 68 12.62 9.71 -13.10
CA ILE A 68 11.55 9.03 -12.37
C ILE A 68 10.18 9.40 -12.97
N VAL A 69 9.95 10.67 -13.31
CA VAL A 69 8.69 11.13 -13.92
C VAL A 69 8.53 10.60 -15.35
N GLY A 70 9.61 10.54 -16.14
CA GLY A 70 9.58 10.03 -17.51
C GLY A 70 9.23 8.53 -17.60
N PHE A 71 9.65 7.72 -16.62
CA PHE A 71 9.34 6.29 -16.57
C PHE A 71 7.87 5.97 -16.23
N LEU A 72 7.11 6.93 -15.71
CA LEU A 72 5.71 6.72 -15.32
C LEU A 72 4.71 6.92 -16.47
N LEU A 73 5.15 7.28 -17.68
CA LEU A 73 4.26 7.76 -18.75
C LEU A 73 3.79 6.76 -19.83
N PRO A 74 4.15 5.46 -19.89
CA PRO A 74 3.46 4.56 -20.81
C PRO A 74 2.98 3.28 -20.11
N SER A 75 1.82 3.35 -19.46
CA SER A 75 1.04 2.14 -19.15
C SER A 75 -0.44 2.36 -19.46
N CYS A 76 -0.73 2.85 -20.66
CA CYS A 76 -2.06 2.78 -21.25
C CYS A 76 -2.06 1.61 -22.25
N GLY A 77 -2.24 0.40 -21.73
CA GLY A 77 -2.28 -0.83 -22.51
C GLY A 77 -3.69 -1.14 -22.99
N SER A 78 -3.81 -1.42 -24.29
CA SER A 78 -5.05 -1.69 -25.02
C SER A 78 -5.99 -2.71 -24.35
N LYS A 79 -7.28 -2.37 -24.31
CA LYS A 79 -8.36 -3.28 -23.88
C LYS A 79 -8.40 -4.51 -24.79
N LYS A 80 -8.06 -5.68 -24.24
CA LYS A 80 -8.30 -6.96 -24.91
C LYS A 80 -9.80 -7.31 -24.84
N PRO A 81 -10.39 -7.84 -25.92
CA PRO A 81 -11.77 -8.31 -25.89
C PRO A 81 -11.89 -9.53 -24.97
N GLU A 82 -12.82 -9.39 -24.02
CA GLU A 82 -13.18 -10.35 -22.99
C GLU A 82 -13.84 -11.56 -23.64
N THR A 83 -13.06 -12.63 -23.85
CA THR A 83 -13.62 -13.96 -24.11
C THR A 83 -13.57 -14.69 -22.79
N GLU A 84 -14.72 -14.81 -22.13
CA GLU A 84 -14.90 -15.45 -20.82
C GLU A 84 -14.63 -16.96 -20.95
N ALA A 85 -13.37 -17.36 -20.86
CA ALA A 85 -13.05 -18.73 -20.51
C ALA A 85 -13.51 -18.94 -19.05
N PRO A 86 -14.21 -20.04 -18.73
CA PRO A 86 -14.60 -20.33 -17.35
C PRO A 86 -13.33 -20.43 -16.51
N VAL A 87 -13.15 -19.49 -15.58
CA VAL A 87 -11.93 -19.43 -14.77
C VAL A 87 -12.02 -20.50 -13.68
N ILE A 88 -11.42 -21.66 -13.96
CA ILE A 88 -11.54 -22.91 -13.17
C ILE A 88 -11.06 -22.76 -11.70
N ASN A 89 -10.46 -21.63 -11.31
CA ASN A 89 -9.86 -21.48 -9.99
C ASN A 89 -9.99 -20.07 -9.38
N VAL A 90 -11.19 -19.46 -9.49
CA VAL A 90 -11.50 -18.16 -8.88
C VAL A 90 -12.61 -18.31 -7.85
N MET A 91 -12.49 -17.58 -6.73
CA MET A 91 -13.55 -17.50 -5.72
C MET A 91 -14.80 -16.84 -6.30
N THR A 92 -15.98 -17.28 -5.86
CA THR A 92 -17.22 -16.53 -6.13
C THR A 92 -17.21 -15.21 -5.36
N GLU A 93 -18.03 -14.25 -5.77
CA GLU A 93 -18.10 -12.94 -5.09
C GLU A 93 -18.48 -13.06 -3.61
N ASP A 94 -19.41 -13.96 -3.29
CA ASP A 94 -19.83 -14.19 -1.91
C ASP A 94 -18.71 -14.82 -1.06
N THR A 95 -17.97 -15.77 -1.62
CA THR A 95 -16.81 -16.34 -0.92
C THR A 95 -15.71 -15.30 -0.74
N MET A 96 -15.44 -14.47 -1.75
CA MET A 96 -14.46 -13.40 -1.64
C MET A 96 -14.87 -12.34 -0.61
N LYS A 97 -16.15 -11.97 -0.56
CA LYS A 97 -16.71 -11.07 0.45
C LYS A 97 -16.51 -11.62 1.87
N ALA A 98 -16.88 -12.88 2.10
CA ALA A 98 -16.66 -13.52 3.40
C ALA A 98 -15.17 -13.57 3.75
N PHE A 99 -14.32 -13.92 2.77
CA PHE A 99 -12.87 -13.98 2.93
C PHE A 99 -12.29 -12.61 3.33
N PHE A 100 -12.80 -11.49 2.78
CA PHE A 100 -12.38 -10.15 3.16
C PHE A 100 -12.78 -9.78 4.59
N VAL A 101 -13.97 -10.18 5.05
CA VAL A 101 -14.39 -9.98 6.45
C VAL A 101 -13.40 -10.66 7.39
N ASP A 102 -13.10 -11.94 7.16
CA ASP A 102 -12.14 -12.70 7.95
C ASP A 102 -10.72 -12.13 7.87
N LEU A 103 -10.31 -11.68 6.69
CA LEU A 103 -9.01 -11.04 6.48
C LEU A 103 -8.89 -9.76 7.31
N PHE A 104 -9.89 -8.88 7.29
CA PHE A 104 -9.87 -7.64 8.05
C PHE A 104 -9.85 -7.86 9.56
N LEU A 105 -10.61 -8.85 10.07
CA LEU A 105 -10.58 -9.24 11.47
C LEU A 105 -9.22 -9.80 11.88
N THR A 106 -8.66 -10.67 11.04
CA THR A 106 -7.33 -11.28 11.25
C THR A 106 -6.23 -10.22 11.27
N GLU A 107 -6.22 -9.29 10.31
CA GLU A 107 -5.30 -8.16 10.28
C GLU A 107 -5.42 -7.30 11.54
N SER A 108 -6.65 -6.97 11.94
CA SER A 108 -6.90 -6.14 13.12
C SER A 108 -6.36 -6.79 14.39
N LEU A 109 -6.56 -8.10 14.55
CA LEU A 109 -6.02 -8.88 15.67
C LEU A 109 -4.49 -8.92 15.65
N ILE A 110 -3.88 -9.18 14.49
CA ILE A 110 -2.42 -9.20 14.33
C ILE A 110 -1.83 -7.83 14.70
N ARG A 111 -2.45 -6.73 14.25
CA ARG A 111 -2.03 -5.36 14.59
C ARG A 111 -2.20 -5.04 16.07
N GLN A 112 -3.22 -5.58 16.72
CA GLN A 112 -3.35 -5.48 18.17
C GLN A 112 -2.19 -6.18 18.88
N LYS A 113 -1.82 -7.39 18.43
CA LYS A 113 -0.67 -8.12 18.97
C LYS A 113 0.66 -7.44 18.72
N GLU A 114 0.82 -6.77 17.58
CA GLU A 114 1.97 -5.91 17.30
C GLU A 114 2.07 -4.76 18.32
N ARG A 115 0.96 -4.07 18.62
CA ARG A 115 0.91 -2.99 19.62
C ARG A 115 1.17 -3.46 21.04
N GLU A 116 0.84 -4.71 21.36
CA GLU A 116 1.19 -5.37 22.62
C GLU A 116 2.68 -5.77 22.69
N GLY A 117 3.48 -5.49 21.67
CA GLY A 117 4.91 -5.87 21.62
C GLY A 117 5.15 -7.36 21.39
N ARG A 118 4.17 -8.09 20.88
CA ARG A 118 4.26 -9.55 20.65
C ARG A 118 4.87 -9.85 19.28
N ASN A 119 5.40 -11.07 19.12
CA ASN A 119 5.97 -11.52 17.85
C ASN A 119 4.88 -11.72 16.78
N VAL A 120 4.75 -10.73 15.89
CA VAL A 120 3.80 -10.71 14.77
C VAL A 120 3.94 -11.91 13.83
N SER A 121 5.16 -12.40 13.58
CA SER A 121 5.40 -13.47 12.61
C SER A 121 4.67 -14.76 12.98
N TRP A 122 4.60 -15.08 14.27
CA TRP A 122 3.90 -16.27 14.73
C TRP A 122 2.39 -16.14 14.51
N PHE A 123 1.80 -15.00 14.91
CA PHE A 123 0.36 -14.76 14.75
C PHE A 123 -0.07 -14.70 13.29
N SER A 124 0.70 -14.03 12.43
CA SER A 124 0.41 -13.99 10.99
C SER A 124 0.42 -15.39 10.38
N ASN A 125 1.46 -16.18 10.62
CA ASN A 125 1.55 -17.54 10.06
C ASN A 125 0.40 -18.42 10.58
N HIS A 126 0.10 -18.35 11.88
CA HIS A 126 -0.97 -19.14 12.47
C HIS A 126 -2.35 -18.77 11.91
N TYR A 127 -2.75 -17.49 11.97
CA TYR A 127 -4.10 -17.11 11.55
C TYR A 127 -4.32 -17.20 10.05
N TYR A 128 -3.34 -16.86 9.21
CA TYR A 128 -3.51 -17.08 7.77
C TYR A 128 -3.60 -18.57 7.43
N SER A 129 -2.87 -19.45 8.13
CA SER A 129 -3.01 -20.90 7.89
C SER A 129 -4.42 -21.40 8.21
N LEU A 130 -5.02 -20.92 9.32
CA LEU A 130 -6.39 -21.24 9.68
C LEU A 130 -7.41 -20.68 8.67
N MET A 131 -7.15 -19.49 8.10
CA MET A 131 -7.98 -18.95 7.03
C MET A 131 -7.92 -19.83 5.77
N LEU A 132 -6.73 -20.25 5.34
CA LEU A 132 -6.57 -21.16 4.20
C LEU A 132 -7.35 -22.46 4.40
N GLU A 133 -7.26 -23.02 5.61
CA GLU A 133 -8.00 -24.23 6.00
C GLU A 133 -9.52 -24.00 6.00
N LYS A 134 -10.00 -22.91 6.62
CA LYS A 134 -11.44 -22.57 6.71
C LYS A 134 -12.10 -22.49 5.34
N TYR A 135 -11.41 -21.94 4.35
CA TYR A 135 -11.94 -21.78 2.99
C TYR A 135 -11.63 -22.96 2.06
N ASN A 136 -10.85 -23.96 2.52
CA ASN A 136 -10.31 -25.05 1.72
C ASN A 136 -9.62 -24.52 0.45
N MET A 137 -8.66 -23.62 0.64
CA MET A 137 -7.95 -22.94 -0.45
C MET A 137 -6.44 -23.00 -0.27
N ASP A 138 -5.74 -23.06 -1.39
CA ASP A 138 -4.30 -22.81 -1.45
C ASP A 138 -4.00 -21.34 -1.74
N THR A 139 -2.73 -20.96 -1.59
CA THR A 139 -2.26 -19.61 -1.88
C THR A 139 -2.45 -19.24 -3.35
N THR A 140 -2.39 -20.21 -4.27
CA THR A 140 -2.51 -19.97 -5.72
C THR A 140 -3.94 -19.55 -6.08
N ARG A 141 -4.96 -20.20 -5.53
CA ARG A 141 -6.38 -19.84 -5.69
C ARG A 141 -6.66 -18.44 -5.17
N ILE A 142 -6.08 -18.07 -4.04
CA ILE A 142 -6.18 -16.70 -3.50
C ILE A 142 -5.56 -15.70 -4.48
N VAL A 143 -4.31 -15.92 -4.91
CA VAL A 143 -3.61 -15.03 -5.85
C VAL A 143 -4.40 -14.86 -7.14
N ASN A 144 -4.86 -15.97 -7.74
CA ASN A 144 -5.64 -15.94 -8.98
C ASN A 144 -6.96 -15.18 -8.81
N SER A 145 -7.64 -15.40 -7.68
CA SER A 145 -8.89 -14.70 -7.39
C SER A 145 -8.67 -13.20 -7.22
N PHE A 146 -7.63 -12.80 -6.48
CA PHE A 146 -7.27 -11.39 -6.36
C PHE A 146 -6.91 -10.77 -7.71
N GLN A 147 -6.13 -11.45 -8.55
CA GLN A 147 -5.80 -10.96 -9.89
C GLN A 147 -7.06 -10.79 -10.75
N TYR A 148 -7.96 -11.77 -10.74
CA TYR A 148 -9.24 -11.71 -11.45
C TYR A 148 -10.10 -10.51 -11.05
N TYR A 149 -10.19 -10.22 -9.74
CA TYR A 149 -10.95 -9.07 -9.25
C TYR A 149 -10.19 -7.74 -9.40
N ALA A 150 -8.86 -7.76 -9.41
CA ALA A 150 -8.04 -6.56 -9.63
C ALA A 150 -8.22 -5.99 -11.05
N GLU A 151 -8.49 -6.84 -12.03
CA GLU A 151 -8.86 -6.42 -13.40
C GLU A 151 -10.27 -5.78 -13.47
N ARG A 152 -11.09 -5.93 -12.41
CA ARG A 152 -12.46 -5.43 -12.31
C ARG A 152 -12.66 -4.56 -11.06
N PRO A 153 -12.08 -3.35 -11.02
CA PRO A 153 -12.02 -2.53 -9.80
C PRO A 153 -13.40 -2.17 -9.23
N GLU A 154 -14.43 -2.01 -10.07
CA GLU A 154 -15.80 -1.72 -9.58
C GLU A 154 -16.38 -2.90 -8.79
N ILE A 155 -16.15 -4.13 -9.24
CA ILE A 155 -16.61 -5.34 -8.54
C ILE A 155 -15.82 -5.52 -7.24
N LEU A 156 -14.49 -5.38 -7.30
CA LEU A 156 -13.63 -5.47 -6.13
C LEU A 156 -14.01 -4.42 -5.07
N LYS A 157 -14.27 -3.19 -5.50
CA LYS A 157 -14.76 -2.11 -4.64
C LYS A 157 -16.08 -2.49 -4.00
N ALA A 158 -17.06 -2.96 -4.77
CA ALA A 158 -18.36 -3.39 -4.23
C ALA A 158 -18.24 -4.54 -3.21
N ILE A 159 -17.40 -5.54 -3.49
CA ILE A 159 -17.10 -6.64 -2.55
C ILE A 159 -16.49 -6.08 -1.25
N SER A 160 -15.49 -5.20 -1.37
CA SER A 160 -14.82 -4.60 -0.21
C SER A 160 -15.75 -3.72 0.63
N SER A 161 -16.62 -2.92 0.00
CA SER A 161 -17.63 -2.12 0.69
C SER A 161 -18.61 -2.99 1.47
N LYS A 162 -19.14 -4.04 0.84
CA LYS A 162 -20.06 -4.99 1.52
C LYS A 162 -19.39 -5.72 2.69
N ALA A 163 -18.10 -6.04 2.58
CA ALA A 163 -17.35 -6.64 3.68
C ALA A 163 -17.19 -5.66 4.85
N LEU A 164 -16.89 -4.39 4.58
CA LEU A 164 -16.82 -3.34 5.61
C LEU A 164 -18.19 -3.07 6.26
N ASP A 165 -19.26 -2.98 5.47
CA ASP A 165 -20.62 -2.82 5.99
C ASP A 165 -21.00 -3.96 6.93
N SER A 166 -20.61 -5.20 6.58
CA SER A 166 -20.84 -6.37 7.43
C SER A 166 -20.13 -6.25 8.78
N LEU A 167 -18.90 -5.70 8.80
CA LEU A 167 -18.16 -5.45 10.03
C LEU A 167 -18.81 -4.34 10.87
N THR A 168 -19.27 -3.26 10.25
CA THR A 168 -19.98 -2.17 10.94
C THR A 168 -21.28 -2.65 11.59
N ILE A 169 -22.03 -3.51 10.92
CA ILE A 169 -23.25 -4.11 11.49
C ILE A 169 -22.93 -4.95 12.73
N VAL A 170 -21.87 -5.77 12.65
CA VAL A 170 -21.42 -6.60 13.79
C VAL A 170 -20.97 -5.71 14.96
N GLU A 171 -20.20 -4.66 14.68
CA GLU A 171 -19.78 -3.70 15.71
C GLU A 171 -20.97 -3.04 16.40
N ALA A 172 -21.93 -2.52 15.63
CA ALA A 172 -23.12 -1.88 16.17
C ALA A 172 -23.95 -2.86 17.04
N HIS A 173 -24.04 -4.13 16.63
CA HIS A 173 -24.72 -5.16 17.41
C HIS A 173 -24.01 -5.43 18.74
N LEU A 174 -22.68 -5.52 18.75
CA LEU A 174 -21.89 -5.73 19.96
C LEU A 174 -21.98 -4.54 20.94
N GLN A 175 -22.10 -3.31 20.43
CA GLN A 175 -22.27 -2.11 21.28
C GLN A 175 -23.67 -1.98 21.89
N ALA A 176 -24.69 -2.57 21.26
CA ALA A 176 -26.07 -2.51 21.73
C ALA A 176 -26.40 -3.55 22.83
N GLN A 177 -25.54 -4.55 23.05
CA GLN A 177 -25.73 -5.53 24.12
C GLN A 177 -25.34 -4.91 25.47
N PRO A 178 -26.27 -4.78 26.44
CA PRO A 178 -25.93 -4.30 27.77
C PRO A 178 -25.03 -5.33 28.48
N ASN A 179 -23.89 -4.85 29.01
CA ASN A 179 -22.99 -5.63 29.85
C ASN A 179 -23.66 -6.13 31.13
#